data_AF-A0A970ULH2-F1
#
_entry.id   AF-A0A970ULH2-F1
#
_cell.length_a   1.000
_cell.length_b   1.000
_cell.length_c   1.000
_cell.angle_alpha   90.00
_cell.angle_beta   90.00
_cell.angle_gamma   90.00
#
_symmetry.space_group_name_H-M   'P 1'
#
loop_
_entity.id
_entity.type
_entity.pdbx_description
1 polymer ?
#
loop_
_entity_poly.entity_id
_entity_poly.type
_entity_poly.pdbx_seq_one_letter_code
_entity_poly.pdbx_strand_id
1 'polypeptide(L)' 'MIKTVNGASTYYLYEYDKVILETNTFGDVTGRNVYGLNLLIRTVGIDTFYYMYNGHAD' A
#
# COMPACT_ATOMS: atom_id res chain seq x y z
N MET A 1 -0.39 10.65 -5.58
CA MET A 1 -1.83 10.82 -5.88
C MET A 1 -2.59 11.05 -4.59
N ILE A 2 -3.77 11.69 -4.62
CA ILE A 2 -4.66 11.82 -3.46
C ILE A 2 -5.98 11.12 -3.80
N LYS A 3 -6.52 10.35 -2.85
CA LYS A 3 -7.89 9.80 -2.93
C LYS A 3 -8.68 10.25 -1.72
N THR A 4 -9.85 10.81 -1.95
CA THR A 4 -10.78 11.20 -0.87
C THR A 4 -12.00 10.31 -0.90
N VAL A 5 -12.31 9.66 0.21
CA VAL A 5 -13.48 8.79 0.38
C VAL A 5 -14.19 9.20 1.67
N ASN A 6 -15.48 9.57 1.56
CA ASN A 6 -16.30 9.98 2.72
C ASN A 6 -15.63 11.07 3.59
N GLY A 7 -15.02 12.08 2.94
CA GLY A 7 -14.33 13.17 3.62
C GLY A 7 -12.92 12.85 4.16
N ALA A 8 -12.49 11.59 4.14
CA ALA A 8 -11.13 11.19 4.52
C ALA A 8 -10.22 11.15 3.28
N SER A 9 -9.10 11.89 3.34
CA SER A 9 -8.12 11.93 2.25
C SER A 9 -6.90 11.08 2.59
N THR A 10 -6.50 10.24 1.64
CA THR A 10 -5.28 9.43 1.68
C THR A 10 -4.35 9.88 0.56
N TYR A 11 -3.08 10.06 0.90
CA TYR A 11 -2.00 10.40 -0.02
C TYR A 11 -1.23 9.13 -0.34
N TYR A 12 -0.93 8.95 -1.62
CA TYR A 12 -0.26 7.77 -2.15
C TYR A 12 1.04 8.19 -2.81
N LEU A 13 2.14 7.60 -2.33
CA LEU A 13 3.44 7.65 -2.98
C LEU A 13 3.62 6.40 -3.84
N TYR A 14 4.10 6.61 -5.06
CA TYR A 14 4.31 5.55 -6.03
C TYR A 14 5.79 5.40 -6.35
N GLU A 15 6.19 4.16 -6.59
CA GLU A 15 7.41 3.81 -7.30
C GLU A 15 7.01 3.11 -8.59
N TYR A 16 7.29 3.74 -9.74
CA TYR A 16 6.69 3.39 -11.03
C TYR A 16 5.16 3.37 -10.96
N ASP A 17 4.54 2.22 -11.17
CA ASP A 17 3.08 2.00 -11.10
C ASP A 17 2.62 1.48 -9.72
N LYS A 18 3.55 1.24 -8.79
CA LYS A 18 3.25 0.58 -7.52
C LYS A 18 3.13 1.58 -6.38
N VAL A 19 2.05 1.49 -5.60
CA VAL A 19 1.89 2.27 -4.35
C VAL A 19 2.83 1.73 -3.30
N ILE A 20 3.78 2.51 -2.82
CA ILE A 20 4.74 2.09 -1.77
C ILE A 20 4.41 2.65 -0.38
N LEU A 21 3.72 3.80 -0.31
CA LEU A 21 3.39 4.46 0.94
C LEU A 21 2.01 5.13 0.86
N GLU A 22 1.25 5.01 1.92
CA GLU A 22 -0.01 5.68 2.15
C GLU A 22 0.08 6.54 3.42
N THR A 23 -0.30 7.81 3.33
CA THR A 23 -0.37 8.71 4.48
C THR A 23 -1.72 9.39 4.59
N ASN A 24 -2.11 9.80 5.80
CA ASN A 24 -3.28 10.65 6.02
C ASN A 24 -2.93 12.14 5.74
N THR A 25 -3.89 13.03 5.96
CA THR A 25 -3.73 14.49 5.83
C THR A 25 -2.74 15.11 6.81
N PHE A 26 -2.44 14.44 7.91
CA PHE A 26 -1.49 14.89 8.93
C PHE A 26 -0.05 14.40 8.65
N GLY A 27 0.12 13.54 7.64
CA GLY A 27 1.41 12.96 7.28
C GLY A 27 1.72 11.64 8.00
N ASP A 28 0.80 11.11 8.81
CA ASP A 28 0.99 9.81 9.45
C ASP A 28 0.89 8.69 8.42
N VAL A 29 1.78 7.71 8.53
CA VAL A 29 1.78 6.51 7.69
C VAL A 29 0.61 5.62 8.08
N THR A 30 -0.31 5.44 7.15
CA THR A 30 -1.49 4.58 7.32
C THR A 30 -1.30 3.23 6.63
N GLY A 31 -0.40 3.15 5.65
CA GLY A 31 -0.08 1.91 4.95
C GLY A 31 1.31 1.96 4.30
N ARG A 32 1.99 0.81 4.28
CA ARG A 32 3.28 0.65 3.59
C ARG A 32 3.30 -0.67 2.83
N ASN A 33 3.73 -0.61 1.58
CA ASN A 33 3.89 -1.79 0.73
C ASN A 33 5.37 -1.97 0.37
N VAL A 34 5.88 -3.19 0.50
CA VAL A 34 7.22 -3.59 0.06
C VAL A 34 7.05 -4.69 -0.96
N TYR A 35 7.55 -4.45 -2.18
CA TYR A 35 7.45 -5.38 -3.30
C TYR A 35 8.80 -6.10 -3.49
N GLY A 36 8.79 -7.41 -3.29
CA GLY A 36 9.82 -8.33 -3.78
C GLY A 36 9.45 -8.88 -5.16
N LEU A 37 10.22 -9.87 -5.64
CA LEU A 37 10.00 -10.50 -6.95
C LEU A 37 8.63 -11.19 -7.06
N ASN A 38 8.25 -11.97 -6.05
CA ASN A 38 6.98 -12.70 -6.00
C ASN A 38 6.24 -12.48 -4.66
N LEU A 39 6.64 -11.49 -3.87
CA LEU A 39 6.07 -11.24 -2.55
C LEU A 39 5.72 -9.76 -2.41
N LEU A 40 4.48 -9.49 -2.01
CA LEU A 40 4.06 -8.19 -1.50
C LEU A 40 3.87 -8.30 0.01
N ILE A 41 4.64 -7.49 0.75
CA ILE A 41 4.41 -7.26 2.18
C ILE A 41 3.63 -5.96 2.31
N ARG A 42 2.47 -6.01 2.94
CA ARG A 42 1.65 -4.83 3.22
C ARG A 42 1.45 -4.68 4.72
N THR A 43 1.84 -3.54 5.26
CA THR A 43 1.57 -3.18 6.66
C THR A 43 0.53 -2.07 6.69
N VAL A 44 -0.54 -2.25 7.46
CA VAL A 44 -1.60 -1.26 7.68
C VAL A 44 -1.86 -1.17 9.18
N GLY A 45 -1.54 -0.02 9.78
CA GLY A 45 -1.53 0.09 11.24
C GLY A 45 -0.54 -0.90 11.88
N ILE A 46 -1.05 -1.81 12.71
CA ILE A 46 -0.25 -2.86 13.37
C ILE A 46 -0.24 -4.19 12.60
N ASP A 47 -1.15 -4.35 11.63
CA ASP A 47 -1.33 -5.59 10.91
C ASP A 47 -0.34 -5.65 9.73
N THR A 48 0.28 -6.81 9.55
CA THR A 48 1.18 -7.09 8.42
C THR A 48 0.70 -8.31 7.66
N PHE A 49 0.54 -8.15 6.35
CA PHE A 49 0.05 -9.15 5.43
C PHE A 49 1.14 -9.51 4.42
N TYR A 50 1.18 -10.79 4.06
CA TYR A 50 2.13 -11.35 3.10
C TYR A 50 1.35 -11.97 1.95
N TYR A 51 1.49 -11.41 0.75
CA TYR A 51 0.87 -11.90 -0.46
C TYR A 51 1.95 -12.48 -1.36
N MET A 52 1.94 -13.79 -1.56
CA MET A 52 2.80 -14.45 -2.54
C MET A 52 2.08 -14.47 -3.89
N TYR A 53 2.70 -13.88 -4.90
CA TYR A 53 2.31 -14.05 -6.30
C TYR A 53 2.78 -15.43 -6.76
N ASN A 54 2.02 -16.45 -6.41
CA ASN A 54 2.17 -17.74 -7.07
C ASN A 54 1.47 -17.61 -8.42
N GLY A 55 2.22 -17.76 -9.51
CA GLY A 55 1.70 -17.71 -10.89
C GLY A 55 0.75 -18.87 -11.21
N HIS A 56 -0.28 -19.11 -10.41
CA HIS A 56 -1.43 -19.90 -10.80
C HIS A 56 -2.46 -18.95 -11.38
N ALA A 57 -2.21 -18.59 -12.65
CA ALA A 57 -3.28 -18.21 -13.55
C ALA A 57 -3.97 -19.51 -13.95
N ASP A 58 -5.01 -19.90 -13.20
CA ASP A 58 -6.07 -20.78 -13.70
C ASP A 58 -7.38 -20.00 -13.58
#